data_AF-A0A2R6RTH4-F1
#
_entry.id   AF-A0A2R6RTH4-F1
#
_cell.length_a   1.000
_cell.length_b   1.000
_cell.length_c   1.000
_cell.angle_alpha   90.00
_cell.angle_beta   90.00
_cell.angle_gamma   90.00
#
_symmetry.space_group_name_H-M   'P 1'
#
loop_
_entity.id
_entity.type
_entity.pdbx_description
1 polymer ?
#
loop_
_entity_poly.entity_id
_entity_poly.type
_entity_poly.pdbx_seq_one_letter_code
_entity_poly.pdbx_strand_id
1 'polypeptide(L)'
;MNQLQSIRKGLRGDSVVLMGKNTMMKRSIRMHSEKTGNKAFLNLIPLLVGNVGLIFTKGDLKEVSEEVAKYKVGAPARVGLVAPVDVVVPPGNTGLDSSQTYFFQVLNIPTKINKVTVEIIIRGAYQEG
;
A
#
# COMPACT_ATOMS: atom_id res chain seq x y z
N MET A 1 1.11 -5.69 -13.51
CA MET A 1 2.14 -6.41 -12.70
C MET A 1 3.42 -5.56 -12.60
N ASN A 2 3.30 -4.23 -12.49
CA ASN A 2 4.42 -3.31 -12.79
C ASN A 2 5.10 -2.77 -11.52
N GLN A 3 4.36 -2.67 -10.42
CA GLN A 3 4.86 -2.07 -9.18
C GLN A 3 6.00 -2.89 -8.53
N LEU A 4 5.85 -4.22 -8.44
CA LEU A 4 6.90 -5.09 -7.90
C LEU A 4 8.16 -5.10 -8.77
N GLN A 5 8.00 -5.01 -10.10
CA GLN A 5 9.13 -4.94 -11.02
C GLN A 5 9.85 -3.59 -10.92
N SER A 6 9.11 -2.48 -10.74
CA SER A 6 9.69 -1.16 -10.45
C SER A 6 10.46 -1.15 -9.13
N ILE A 7 9.90 -1.72 -8.06
CA ILE A 7 10.58 -1.86 -6.76
C ILE A 7 11.86 -2.70 -6.91
N ARG A 8 11.79 -3.84 -7.62
CA ARG A 8 12.96 -4.67 -7.90
C ARG A 8 14.02 -3.96 -8.73
N LYS A 9 13.64 -3.00 -9.57
CA LYS A 9 14.56 -2.19 -10.36
C LYS A 9 15.23 -1.10 -9.51
N GLY A 10 14.47 -0.42 -8.64
CA GLY A 10 15.00 0.58 -7.71
C GLY A 10 15.93 0.00 -6.65
N LEU A 11 15.64 -1.22 -6.19
CA LEU A 11 16.44 -1.94 -5.19
C LEU A 11 17.61 -2.74 -5.78
N ARG A 12 17.85 -2.67 -7.11
CA ARG A 12 18.83 -3.51 -7.80
C ARG A 12 20.26 -3.08 -7.48
N GLY A 13 21.07 -4.01 -6.97
CA GLY A 13 22.48 -3.78 -6.63
C GLY A 13 22.74 -4.15 -5.17
N ASP A 14 22.08 -3.42 -4.27
CA ASP A 14 22.29 -3.58 -2.83
C ASP A 14 21.25 -4.48 -2.16
N SER A 15 20.12 -4.73 -2.83
CA SER A 15 19.00 -5.46 -2.24
C SER A 15 18.37 -6.49 -3.20
N VAL A 16 17.80 -7.55 -2.63
CA VAL A 16 17.15 -8.66 -3.32
C VAL A 16 15.78 -8.92 -2.70
N VAL A 17 14.74 -8.93 -3.53
CA VAL A 17 13.35 -9.18 -3.11
C VAL A 17 12.96 -10.63 -3.42
N LEU A 18 12.80 -11.44 -2.38
CA LEU A 18 12.34 -12.83 -2.45
C LEU A 18 10.84 -12.92 -2.17
N MET A 19 10.09 -13.47 -3.13
CA MET A 19 8.70 -13.85 -2.96
C MET A 19 8.62 -15.38 -2.87
N GLY A 20 7.81 -15.92 -1.97
CA GLY A 20 7.66 -17.37 -1.82
C GLY A 20 6.36 -17.76 -1.14
N LYS A 21 6.09 -19.08 -1.08
CA LYS A 21 4.97 -19.59 -0.28
C LYS A 21 5.28 -19.37 1.20
N ASN A 22 4.32 -18.81 1.95
CA ASN A 22 4.49 -18.52 3.38
C ASN A 22 4.93 -19.75 4.18
N THR A 23 4.42 -20.93 3.86
CA THR A 23 4.82 -22.20 4.51
C THR A 23 6.31 -22.51 4.33
N MET A 24 6.84 -22.32 3.13
CA MET A 24 8.26 -22.51 2.83
C MET A 24 9.12 -21.45 3.52
N MET A 25 8.73 -20.18 3.45
CA MET A 25 9.48 -19.09 4.08
C MET A 25 9.57 -19.26 5.61
N LYS A 26 8.45 -19.62 6.26
CA LYS A 26 8.42 -19.89 7.71
C LYS A 26 9.33 -21.07 8.08
N ARG A 27 9.34 -22.14 7.28
CA ARG A 27 10.22 -23.29 7.50
C ARG A 27 11.69 -22.89 7.35
N SER A 28 12.05 -22.16 6.30
CA SER A 28 13.43 -21.71 6.07
C SER A 28 13.94 -20.80 7.19
N ILE A 29 13.10 -19.88 7.68
CA ILE A 29 13.44 -19.00 8.81
C ILE A 29 13.69 -19.80 10.09
N ARG A 30 12.85 -20.80 10.39
CA ARG A 30 13.04 -21.66 11.57
C ARG A 30 14.36 -22.44 11.50
N MET A 31 14.61 -23.09 10.36
CA MET A 31 15.85 -23.84 10.12
C MET A 31 17.10 -22.94 10.20
N HIS A 32 16.99 -21.70 9.72
CA HIS A 32 18.10 -20.74 9.78
C HIS A 32 18.34 -20.24 11.21
N SER A 33 17.28 -19.95 11.96
CA SER A 33 17.36 -19.55 13.37
C SER A 33 18.04 -20.64 14.23
N GLU A 34 17.70 -21.91 14.00
CA GLU A 34 18.32 -23.05 14.67
C GLU A 34 19.82 -23.19 14.35
N LYS A 35 20.20 -22.98 13.08
CA LYS A 35 21.61 -23.06 12.64
C LYS A 35 22.48 -21.92 13.13
N THR A 36 21.96 -20.70 13.16
CA THR A 36 22.71 -19.50 13.54
C THR A 36 22.60 -19.21 15.04
N GLY A 37 21.69 -19.86 15.76
CA GLY A 37 21.40 -19.61 17.18
C GLY A 37 20.70 -18.27 17.45
N ASN A 38 20.40 -17.50 16.40
CA ASN A 38 19.78 -16.19 16.52
C ASN A 38 18.25 -16.32 16.53
N LYS A 39 17.66 -16.13 17.71
CA LYS A 39 16.20 -16.20 17.93
C LYS A 39 15.44 -15.00 17.37
N ALA A 40 16.10 -13.91 16.99
CA ALA A 40 15.43 -12.73 16.43
C ALA A 40 14.65 -13.05 15.15
N PHE A 41 15.11 -14.03 14.36
CA PHE A 41 14.43 -14.48 13.15
C PHE A 41 13.06 -15.13 13.42
N LEU A 42 12.83 -15.70 14.61
CA LEU A 42 11.54 -16.30 14.97
C LEU A 42 10.41 -15.26 15.03
N ASN A 43 10.75 -14.00 15.34
CA ASN A 43 9.80 -12.89 15.38
C ASN A 43 9.24 -12.53 13.99
N LEU A 44 9.89 -12.97 12.90
CA LEU A 44 9.42 -12.75 11.53
C LEU A 44 8.33 -13.76 11.12
N ILE A 45 8.29 -14.94 11.75
CA ILE A 45 7.32 -16.01 11.44
C ILE A 45 5.85 -15.54 11.55
N PRO A 46 5.42 -14.85 12.63
CA PRO A 46 4.05 -14.36 12.75
C PRO A 46 3.71 -13.26 11.74
N LEU A 47 4.69 -12.53 11.21
CA LEU A 47 4.48 -11.43 10.26
C LEU A 47 4.27 -11.91 8.81
N LEU A 48 4.61 -13.18 8.51
CA LEU A 48 4.43 -13.78 7.18
C LEU A 48 2.99 -14.28 6.98
N VAL A 49 2.06 -13.33 6.80
CA VAL A 49 0.61 -13.58 6.57
C VAL A 49 0.14 -12.85 5.31
N GLY A 50 -0.57 -13.54 4.42
CA GLY A 50 -1.03 -12.98 3.15
C GLY A 50 0.05 -12.98 2.06
N ASN A 51 0.02 -11.99 1.16
CA ASN A 51 0.97 -11.86 0.05
C ASN A 51 2.20 -11.06 0.48
N VAL A 52 3.12 -11.71 1.19
CA VAL A 52 4.33 -11.08 1.76
C VAL A 52 5.58 -11.57 1.04
N GLY A 53 6.55 -10.66 0.88
CA GLY A 53 7.90 -10.96 0.41
C GLY A 53 8.96 -10.53 1.41
N LEU A 54 10.12 -11.15 1.34
CA LEU A 54 11.30 -10.78 2.13
C LEU A 54 12.24 -9.94 1.28
N ILE A 55 12.75 -8.85 1.84
CA ILE A 55 13.78 -8.02 1.22
C ILE A 55 15.08 -8.26 1.98
N PHE A 56 16.09 -8.74 1.27
CA PHE A 56 17.45 -8.89 1.78
C PHE A 56 18.26 -7.72 1.26
N THR A 57 18.76 -6.88 2.15
CA THR A 57 19.58 -5.73 1.79
C THR A 57 20.94 -5.82 2.45
N LYS A 58 21.97 -5.33 1.75
CA LYS A 58 23.30 -5.06 2.32
C LYS A 58 23.47 -3.59 2.74
N GLY A 59 22.55 -2.72 2.34
CA GLY A 59 22.58 -1.28 2.63
C GLY A 59 21.82 -0.91 3.90
N ASP A 60 21.65 0.39 4.12
CA ASP A 60 20.95 0.93 5.28
C ASP A 60 19.44 0.71 5.20
N LEU A 61 18.85 0.33 6.34
CA LEU A 61 17.40 0.07 6.43
C LEU A 61 16.55 1.32 6.13
N LYS A 62 17.08 2.51 6.43
CA LYS A 62 16.41 3.79 6.15
C LYS A 62 16.23 4.02 4.66
N GLU A 63 17.31 3.88 3.89
CA GLU A 63 17.29 4.08 2.43
C GLU A 63 16.34 3.10 1.74
N VAL A 64 16.37 1.82 2.15
CA VAL A 64 15.46 0.81 1.62
C VAL A 64 14.00 1.14 1.96
N SER A 65 13.72 1.60 3.18
CA SER A 65 12.36 2.00 3.57
C SER A 65 11.87 3.21 2.78
N GLU A 66 12.72 4.21 2.56
CA GLU A 66 12.39 5.39 1.77
C GLU A 66 12.15 5.05 0.31
N GLU A 67 13.00 4.20 -0.27
CA GLU A 67 12.86 3.75 -1.65
C GLU A 67 11.57 2.94 -1.84
N VAL A 68 11.28 2.00 -0.93
CA VAL A 68 10.01 1.25 -0.95
C VAL A 68 8.81 2.18 -0.76
N ALA A 69 8.91 3.22 0.09
CA ALA A 69 7.85 4.19 0.32
C ALA A 69 7.51 5.01 -0.94
N LYS A 70 8.51 5.36 -1.78
CA LYS A 70 8.27 6.04 -3.07
C LYS A 70 7.41 5.20 -4.02
N TYR A 71 7.57 3.88 -3.96
CA TYR A 71 6.79 2.93 -4.76
C TYR A 71 5.52 2.45 -4.08
N LYS A 72 5.11 3.04 -2.94
CA LYS A 72 3.74 2.92 -2.41
C LYS A 72 2.80 3.71 -3.33
N VAL A 73 2.74 3.32 -4.60
CA VAL A 73 1.77 3.81 -5.58
C VAL A 73 0.41 3.65 -4.93
N GLY A 74 -0.37 4.74 -4.87
CA GLY A 74 -1.72 4.73 -4.36
C GLY A 74 -2.51 3.64 -5.07
N ALA A 75 -2.66 2.50 -4.42
CA ALA A 75 -3.55 1.49 -4.90
C ALA A 75 -4.96 2.05 -4.68
N PRO A 76 -5.85 2.00 -5.68
CA PRO A 76 -7.24 2.38 -5.47
C PRO A 76 -7.78 1.60 -4.27
N ALA A 77 -8.40 2.31 -3.32
CA ALA A 77 -9.01 1.68 -2.16
C ALA A 77 -9.96 0.58 -2.66
N ARG A 78 -9.73 -0.66 -2.21
CA ARG A 78 -10.62 -1.77 -2.56
C ARG A 78 -11.85 -1.63 -1.69
N VAL A 79 -13.02 -1.67 -2.34
CA VAL A 79 -14.33 -1.62 -1.67
C VAL A 79 -14.37 -2.68 -0.57
N GLY A 80 -14.63 -2.26 0.68
CA GLY A 80 -14.72 -3.13 1.85
C GLY A 80 -13.43 -3.32 2.65
N LEU A 81 -12.35 -2.59 2.35
CA LEU A 81 -11.13 -2.56 3.17
C LEU A 81 -11.05 -1.23 3.93
N VAL A 82 -10.91 -1.28 5.26
CA VAL A 82 -10.73 -0.08 6.09
C VAL A 82 -9.50 0.68 5.63
N ALA A 83 -9.68 1.99 5.38
CA ALA A 83 -8.58 2.83 4.93
C ALA A 83 -7.52 2.95 6.05
N PRO A 84 -6.23 2.63 5.78
CA PRO A 84 -5.18 2.72 6.79
C PRO A 84 -4.74 4.16 7.10
N VAL A 85 -5.20 5.15 6.32
CA VAL A 85 -4.91 6.58 6.46
C VAL A 85 -6.17 7.35 6.02
N ASP A 86 -6.42 8.50 6.66
CA ASP A 86 -7.49 9.42 6.27
C ASP A 86 -7.43 9.77 4.78
N VAL A 87 -8.52 9.49 4.07
CA VAL A 87 -8.65 9.79 2.64
C VAL A 87 -9.24 11.19 2.50
N VAL A 88 -8.44 12.12 1.98
CA VAL A 88 -8.86 13.50 1.73
C VAL A 88 -9.03 13.72 0.23
N VAL A 89 -10.19 14.25 -0.16
CA VAL A 89 -10.46 14.61 -1.56
C VAL A 89 -10.21 16.11 -1.76
N PRO A 90 -9.33 16.52 -2.69
CA PRO A 90 -9.07 17.93 -2.95
C PRO A 90 -10.27 18.61 -3.63
N PRO A 91 -10.50 19.91 -3.37
CA PRO A 91 -11.53 20.67 -4.07
C PRO A 91 -11.14 20.88 -5.53
N GLY A 92 -12.11 20.81 -6.43
CA GLY A 92 -11.90 20.97 -7.87
C GLY A 92 -12.90 20.20 -8.74
N ASN A 93 -12.81 20.43 -10.05
CA ASN A 93 -13.67 19.76 -11.02
C ASN A 93 -13.25 18.30 -11.18
N THR A 94 -14.19 17.38 -10.97
CA THR A 94 -13.95 15.93 -11.11
C THR A 94 -13.98 15.47 -12.56
N GLY A 95 -14.54 16.27 -13.47
CA GLY A 95 -14.76 15.89 -14.87
C GLY A 95 -15.82 14.81 -15.06
N LEU A 96 -16.51 14.39 -13.98
CA LEU A 96 -17.62 13.46 -14.03
C LEU A 96 -18.90 14.17 -14.42
N ASP A 97 -19.74 13.43 -15.16
CA ASP A 97 -21.04 13.92 -15.60
C ASP A 97 -22.00 14.14 -14.42
N SER A 98 -22.82 15.19 -14.51
CA SER A 98 -23.79 15.62 -13.50
C SER A 98 -24.81 14.55 -13.08
N SER A 99 -24.98 13.50 -13.90
CA SER A 99 -25.82 12.34 -13.63
C SER A 99 -25.32 11.44 -12.50
N GLN A 100 -24.03 11.50 -12.15
CA GLN A 100 -23.39 10.61 -11.15
C GLN A 100 -23.18 11.26 -9.78
N THR A 101 -23.90 12.35 -9.47
CA THR A 101 -23.78 13.08 -8.20
C THR A 101 -24.19 12.25 -6.97
N TYR A 102 -25.05 11.25 -7.13
CA TYR A 102 -25.50 10.37 -6.04
C TYR A 102 -24.33 9.66 -5.32
N PHE A 103 -23.29 9.27 -6.05
CA PHE A 103 -22.12 8.60 -5.47
C PHE A 103 -21.40 9.48 -4.43
N PHE A 104 -21.29 10.79 -4.70
CA PHE A 104 -20.67 11.74 -3.78
C PHE A 104 -21.53 12.06 -2.56
N GLN A 105 -22.86 12.01 -2.73
CA GLN A 105 -23.80 12.19 -1.62
C GLN A 105 -23.72 11.01 -0.63
N VAL A 106 -23.62 9.78 -1.13
CA VAL A 106 -23.46 8.58 -0.28
C VAL A 106 -22.14 8.61 0.49
N LEU A 107 -21.09 9.18 -0.09
CA LEU A 107 -19.78 9.34 0.56
C LEU A 107 -19.67 10.61 1.44
N ASN A 108 -20.76 11.34 1.62
CA ASN A 108 -20.82 12.59 2.38
C ASN A 108 -19.82 13.68 1.89
N ILE A 109 -19.52 13.69 0.58
CA ILE A 109 -18.62 14.66 -0.04
C ILE A 109 -19.46 15.83 -0.61
N PRO A 110 -19.27 17.07 -0.13
CA PRO A 110 -20.02 18.22 -0.61
C PRO A 110 -19.62 18.60 -2.04
N THR A 111 -20.57 18.48 -2.98
CA THR A 111 -20.37 18.72 -4.41
C THR A 111 -21.40 19.73 -4.96
N LYS A 112 -21.02 20.44 -6.02
CA LYS A 112 -21.86 21.37 -6.79
C LYS A 112 -21.76 21.04 -8.28
N ILE A 113 -22.85 21.20 -9.01
CA ILE A 113 -22.86 21.03 -10.46
C ILE A 113 -22.44 22.36 -11.11
N ASN A 114 -21.42 22.31 -11.97
CA ASN A 114 -20.94 23.46 -12.72
C ASN A 114 -20.79 23.09 -14.21
N LYS A 115 -21.58 23.76 -15.07
CA LYS A 115 -21.56 23.62 -16.55
C LYS A 115 -21.43 22.17 -17.05
N VAL A 116 -22.29 21.26 -16.55
CA VAL A 116 -22.38 19.81 -16.89
C VAL A 116 -21.51 18.88 -16.06
N THR A 117 -20.48 19.38 -15.37
CA THR A 117 -19.55 18.57 -14.57
C THR A 117 -19.76 18.71 -13.06
N VAL A 118 -19.41 17.67 -12.29
CA VAL A 118 -19.45 17.68 -10.82
C VAL A 118 -18.16 18.31 -10.25
N GLU A 119 -18.32 19.33 -9.42
CA GLU A 119 -17.23 20.05 -8.76
C GLU A 119 -17.30 19.84 -7.24
N ILE A 120 -16.16 19.53 -6.61
CA ILE A 120 -16.05 19.34 -5.16
C ILE A 120 -15.77 20.69 -4.50
N ILE A 121 -16.63 21.09 -3.56
CA ILE A 121 -16.63 22.44 -2.98
C ILE A 121 -15.65 22.55 -1.80
N ILE A 122 -15.55 21.50 -0.98
CA ILE A 122 -14.80 21.49 0.29
C ILE A 122 -13.97 20.22 0.37
N ARG A 123 -12.84 20.26 1.10
CA ARG A 123 -12.08 19.06 1.49
C ARG A 123 -12.99 18.14 2.30
N GLY A 124 -13.55 17.12 1.65
CA GLY A 124 -14.27 16.04 2.33
C GLY A 124 -13.27 15.12 3.00
N ALA A 125 -13.36 14.99 4.32
CA ALA A 125 -12.69 13.93 5.06
C ALA A 125 -13.63 12.72 5.11
N TYR A 126 -13.17 11.58 4.60
CA TYR A 126 -13.88 10.32 4.80
C TYR A 126 -13.54 9.80 6.20
N GLN A 127 -14.50 9.83 7.13
CA GLN A 127 -14.39 9.14 8.41
C GLN A 127 -15.26 7.88 8.35
N GLU A 128 -14.63 6.71 8.27
CA GLU A 128 -15.28 5.43 8.57
C GLU A 128 -15.44 5.37 10.10
N GLY A 129 -16.67 5.30 10.58
CA GLY A 129 -17.00 4.87 11.95
C GLY A 129 -17.02 3.35 12.04
#